data_AF-A0A7X6Y448-F1
#
_entry.id   AF-A0A7X6Y448-F1
#
_cell.length_a   1.000
_cell.length_b   1.000
_cell.length_c   1.000
_cell.angle_alpha   90.00
_cell.angle_beta   90.00
_cell.angle_gamma   90.00
#
_symmetry.space_group_name_H-M   'P 1'
#
loop_
_entity.id
_entity.type
_entity.pdbx_description
1 polymer ?
#
loop_
_entity_poly.entity_id
_entity_poly.type
_entity_poly.pdbx_seq_one_letter_code
_entity_poly.pdbx_strand_id
1 'polypeptide(L)'
;MSKGKAKKVLTDADVKKKAVKLVITHLKKKVEKDYLGKEHVENWLAEMDALLIKEEFDIVEYFEMRRRLNDVIERTIDEEMRFKIRDSWYSLGKALDKKVKQR
;
A
#
# COMPACT_ATOMS: atom_id res chain seq x y z
N MET A 1 21.41 8.61 33.28
CA MET A 1 20.72 7.32 33.06
C MET A 1 19.86 7.41 31.81
N SER A 2 20.45 7.16 30.64
CA SER A 2 19.73 7.08 29.38
C SER A 2 18.86 5.82 29.39
N LYS A 3 17.54 5.97 29.47
CA LYS A 3 16.58 4.88 29.32
C LYS A 3 16.79 4.26 27.93
N GLY A 4 17.51 3.14 27.87
CA GLY A 4 17.69 2.37 26.65
C GLY A 4 16.32 2.03 26.09
N LYS A 5 15.99 2.55 24.91
CA LYS A 5 14.81 2.13 24.17
C LYS A 5 14.95 0.62 23.96
N ALA A 6 14.19 -0.17 24.70
CA ALA A 6 14.06 -1.60 24.44
C ALA A 6 13.76 -1.75 22.94
N LYS A 7 14.62 -2.45 22.21
CA LYS A 7 14.43 -2.71 20.78
C LYS A 7 13.07 -3.41 20.65
N LYS A 8 12.07 -2.69 20.15
CA LYS A 8 10.75 -3.25 19.87
C LYS A 8 10.97 -4.47 18.97
N VAL A 9 10.50 -5.64 19.40
CA VAL A 9 10.58 -6.86 18.60
C VAL A 9 9.82 -6.57 17.30
N LEU A 10 10.53 -6.62 16.18
CA LEU A 10 9.96 -6.34 14.87
C LEU A 10 9.12 -7.56 14.46
N THR A 11 7.83 -7.37 14.25
CA THR A 11 6.91 -8.43 13.81
C THR A 11 6.76 -8.46 12.29
N ASP A 12 6.23 -9.55 11.75
CA ASP A 12 5.87 -9.63 10.32
C ASP A 12 4.88 -8.51 9.94
N ALA A 13 3.92 -8.22 10.81
CA ALA A 13 2.95 -7.15 10.62
C ALA A 13 3.64 -5.78 10.48
N ASP A 14 4.64 -5.48 11.31
CA ASP A 14 5.41 -4.23 11.22
C ASP A 14 6.14 -4.11 9.88
N VAL A 15 6.77 -5.21 9.42
CA VAL A 15 7.50 -5.23 8.14
C VAL A 15 6.55 -5.04 6.96
N LYS A 16 5.40 -5.73 6.97
CA LYS A 16 4.36 -5.60 5.95
C LYS A 16 3.81 -4.19 5.91
N LYS A 17 3.38 -3.64 7.05
CA LYS A 17 2.84 -2.28 7.16
C LYS A 17 3.81 -1.24 6.61
N LYS A 18 5.09 -1.34 6.96
CA LYS A 18 6.13 -0.44 6.44
C LYS A 18 6.32 -0.59 4.92
N ALA A 19 6.30 -1.81 4.41
CA ALA A 19 6.43 -2.07 2.98
C ALA A 19 5.22 -1.55 2.20
N VAL A 20 4.00 -1.75 2.72
CA VAL A 20 2.77 -1.19 2.14
C VAL A 20 2.85 0.33 2.09
N LYS A 21 3.20 1.01 3.20
CA LYS A 21 3.37 2.49 3.22
C LYS A 21 4.30 2.98 2.12
N LEU A 22 5.40 2.27 1.87
CA LEU A 22 6.33 2.63 0.79
C LEU A 22 5.69 2.49 -0.60
N VAL A 23 4.96 1.40 -0.84
CA VAL A 23 4.23 1.19 -2.10
C VAL A 23 3.20 2.31 -2.33
N ILE A 24 2.44 2.67 -1.30
CA ILE A 24 1.44 3.74 -1.39
C ILE A 24 2.09 5.10 -1.67
N THR A 25 3.22 5.38 -1.02
CA THR A 25 4.01 6.59 -1.30
C THR A 25 4.44 6.67 -2.76
N HIS A 26 4.89 5.55 -3.34
CA HIS A 26 5.26 5.49 -4.75
C HIS A 26 4.06 5.61 -5.68
N LEU A 27 2.93 4.98 -5.35
CA LEU A 27 1.71 5.08 -6.14
C LEU A 27 1.22 6.52 -6.22
N LYS A 28 1.16 7.24 -5.09
CA LYS A 28 0.80 8.67 -5.03
C LYS A 28 1.61 9.52 -6.00
N LYS A 29 2.93 9.31 -6.05
CA LYS A 29 3.83 10.01 -6.98
C LYS A 29 3.56 9.64 -8.45
N LYS A 30 3.26 8.37 -8.73
CA LYS A 30 2.97 7.90 -10.10
C LYS A 30 1.67 8.48 -10.66
N VAL A 31 0.69 8.77 -9.80
CA VAL A 31 -0.67 9.21 -10.18
C VAL A 31 -0.91 10.69 -9.90
N GLU A 32 0.14 11.48 -9.67
CA GLU A 32 0.04 12.89 -9.31
C GLU A 32 -0.59 13.75 -10.41
N LYS A 33 -0.25 13.45 -11.68
CA LYS A 33 -0.78 14.14 -12.85
C LYS A 33 -2.28 13.88 -13.01
N ASP A 34 -2.97 14.83 -13.62
CA ASP A 34 -4.39 14.68 -13.93
C ASP A 34 -4.63 13.71 -15.10
N TYR A 35 -5.68 12.90 -15.00
CA TYR A 35 -6.11 11.95 -16.04
C TYR A 35 -7.57 11.54 -15.82
N LEU A 36 -8.22 11.06 -16.89
CA LEU A 36 -9.62 10.63 -16.81
C LEU A 36 -9.78 9.43 -15.86
N GLY A 37 -10.69 9.55 -14.89
CA GLY A 37 -10.95 8.50 -13.89
C GLY A 37 -10.00 8.51 -12.69
N LYS A 38 -9.16 9.55 -12.55
CA LYS A 38 -8.22 9.72 -11.43
C LYS A 38 -8.91 9.66 -10.07
N GLU A 39 -10.15 10.15 -9.98
CA GLU A 39 -10.96 10.13 -8.77
C GLU A 39 -11.13 8.71 -8.19
N HIS A 40 -11.15 7.68 -9.03
CA HIS A 40 -11.23 6.29 -8.56
C HIS A 40 -9.97 5.86 -7.80
N VAL A 41 -8.80 6.30 -8.26
CA VAL A 41 -7.52 6.03 -7.60
C VAL A 41 -7.37 6.89 -6.36
N GLU A 42 -7.76 8.16 -6.41
CA GLU A 42 -7.70 9.08 -5.26
C GLU A 42 -8.60 8.61 -4.12
N ASN A 43 -9.83 8.17 -4.42
CA ASN A 43 -10.74 7.59 -3.43
C ASN A 43 -10.14 6.33 -2.79
N TRP A 44 -9.60 5.42 -3.61
CA TRP A 44 -8.93 4.22 -3.11
C TRP A 44 -7.71 4.56 -2.23
N LEU A 45 -6.92 5.57 -2.61
CA LEU A 45 -5.76 6.04 -1.84
C LEU A 45 -6.18 6.63 -0.50
N ALA A 46 -7.26 7.41 -0.44
CA ALA A 46 -7.78 7.97 0.80
C ALA A 46 -8.22 6.88 1.78
N GLU A 47 -8.92 5.86 1.28
CA GLU A 47 -9.29 4.70 2.10
C GLU A 47 -8.08 3.91 2.60
N MET A 48 -7.05 3.76 1.76
CA MET A 48 -5.80 3.10 2.15
C MET A 48 -5.05 3.91 3.22
N ASP A 49 -5.03 5.24 3.10
CA ASP A 49 -4.43 6.11 4.12
C ASP A 49 -5.15 5.97 5.47
N ALA A 50 -6.48 5.96 5.46
CA ALA A 50 -7.29 5.74 6.66
C ALA A 50 -6.96 4.39 7.31
N LEU A 51 -6.81 3.34 6.52
CA LEU A 51 -6.39 2.02 6.98
C LEU A 51 -4.97 2.02 7.57
N LEU A 52 -4.04 2.75 6.97
CA LEU A 52 -2.64 2.84 7.39
C LEU A 52 -2.40 3.64 8.67
N ILE A 53 -3.37 4.47 9.07
CA ILE A 53 -3.36 5.26 10.31
C ILE A 53 -3.73 4.41 11.52
N LYS A 54 -4.59 3.38 11.37
CA LYS A 54 -4.96 2.47 12.46
C LYS A 54 -3.71 1.92 13.14
N GLU A 55 -3.74 1.69 14.46
CA GLU A 55 -2.57 1.11 15.15
C GLU A 55 -2.35 -0.35 14.75
N GLU A 56 -3.44 -1.12 14.72
CA GLU A 56 -3.46 -2.52 14.33
C GLU A 56 -3.17 -2.71 12.82
N PHE A 57 -2.73 -3.90 12.46
CA PHE A 57 -2.52 -4.30 11.07
C PHE A 57 -3.32 -5.59 10.82
N ASP A 58 -4.55 -5.44 10.33
CA ASP A 58 -5.35 -6.56 9.89
C ASP A 58 -5.05 -6.88 8.43
N ILE A 59 -4.34 -8.00 8.20
CA ILE A 59 -3.95 -8.47 6.87
C ILE A 59 -5.16 -8.61 5.91
N VAL A 60 -6.35 -8.94 6.42
CA VAL A 60 -7.55 -9.16 5.61
C VAL A 60 -7.97 -7.84 4.95
N GLU A 61 -8.01 -6.74 5.70
CA GLU A 61 -8.34 -5.42 5.18
C GLU A 61 -7.38 -4.99 4.05
N TYR A 62 -6.08 -5.31 4.16
CA TYR A 62 -5.12 -4.98 3.10
C TYR A 62 -5.27 -5.88 1.85
N PHE A 63 -5.66 -7.14 2.01
CA PHE A 63 -5.99 -7.99 0.86
C PHE A 63 -7.24 -7.49 0.13
N GLU A 64 -8.25 -7.03 0.87
CA GLU A 64 -9.43 -6.38 0.30
C GLU A 64 -9.06 -5.09 -0.45
N MET A 65 -8.21 -4.24 0.14
CA MET A 65 -7.69 -3.07 -0.56
C MET A 65 -6.99 -3.44 -1.86
N ARG A 66 -6.14 -4.47 -1.84
CA ARG A 66 -5.45 -4.94 -3.05
C ARG A 66 -6.43 -5.44 -4.11
N ARG A 67 -7.48 -6.16 -3.72
CA ARG A 67 -8.54 -6.59 -4.64
C ARG A 67 -9.24 -5.38 -5.26
N ARG A 68 -9.63 -4.39 -4.46
CA ARG A 68 -10.31 -3.17 -4.95
C ARG A 68 -9.42 -2.34 -5.88
N LEU A 69 -8.10 -2.33 -5.66
CA LEU A 69 -7.18 -1.69 -6.59
C LEU A 69 -7.19 -2.35 -7.97
N ASN A 70 -7.42 -3.66 -8.04
CA ASN A 70 -7.59 -4.35 -9.32
C ASN A 70 -8.83 -3.83 -10.06
N ASP A 71 -9.94 -3.61 -9.35
CA ASP A 71 -11.15 -3.05 -9.95
C ASP A 71 -10.92 -1.62 -10.48
N VAL A 72 -10.11 -0.82 -9.77
CA VAL A 72 -9.69 0.51 -10.23
C VAL A 72 -8.83 0.43 -11.50
N ILE A 73 -7.92 -0.55 -11.59
CA ILE A 73 -7.11 -0.78 -12.79
C ILE A 73 -8.01 -1.08 -14.00
N GLU A 74 -9.00 -1.95 -13.85
CA GLU A 74 -9.90 -2.32 -14.95
C GLU A 74 -10.77 -1.15 -15.43
N ARG A 75 -11.05 -0.17 -14.57
CA ARG A 75 -11.81 1.05 -14.91
C ARG A 75 -10.94 2.18 -15.46
N THR A 76 -9.62 2.09 -15.34
CA THR A 76 -8.70 3.14 -15.80
C THR A 76 -8.52 3.06 -17.32
N ILE A 77 -9.10 3.99 -18.07
CA ILE A 77 -9.05 3.99 -19.55
C ILE A 77 -7.64 4.33 -20.05
N ASP A 78 -6.97 5.29 -19.40
CA ASP A 78 -5.61 5.69 -19.72
C ASP A 78 -4.64 4.51 -19.57
N GLU A 79 -4.04 4.09 -20.69
CA GLU A 79 -3.19 2.91 -20.75
C GLU A 79 -1.90 3.09 -19.93
N GLU A 80 -1.24 4.24 -20.02
CA GLU A 80 -0.02 4.54 -19.27
C GLU A 80 -0.30 4.49 -17.76
N MET A 81 -1.42 5.06 -17.34
CA MET A 81 -1.83 5.05 -15.94
C MET A 81 -2.23 3.65 -15.48
N ARG A 82 -2.98 2.91 -16.30
CA ARG A 82 -3.32 1.50 -16.02
C ARG A 82 -2.05 0.68 -15.75
N PHE A 83 -1.00 0.84 -16.56
CA PHE A 83 0.27 0.16 -16.34
C PHE A 83 0.94 0.57 -15.02
N LYS A 84 1.02 1.86 -14.71
CA LYS A 84 1.62 2.38 -13.46
C LYS A 84 0.90 1.87 -12.20
N ILE A 85 -0.43 1.82 -12.24
CA ILE A 85 -1.25 1.33 -11.14
C ILE A 85 -1.09 -0.20 -11.00
N ARG A 86 -1.10 -0.94 -12.12
CA ARG A 86 -0.88 -2.41 -12.14
C ARG A 86 0.49 -2.81 -11.59
N ASP A 87 1.54 -2.07 -11.91
CA ASP A 87 2.87 -2.27 -11.31
C ASP A 87 2.84 -2.09 -9.78
N SER A 88 2.10 -1.09 -9.31
CA SER A 88 1.93 -0.83 -7.88
C SER A 88 1.08 -1.92 -7.19
N TRP A 89 0.08 -2.48 -7.87
CA TRP A 89 -0.72 -3.63 -7.39
C TRP A 89 0.12 -4.90 -7.21
N TYR A 90 1.05 -5.15 -8.13
CA TYR A 90 2.00 -6.26 -8.01
C TYR A 90 2.97 -6.04 -6.84
N SER A 91 3.51 -4.81 -6.72
CA SER A 91 4.36 -4.41 -5.59
C SER A 91 3.64 -4.52 -4.24
N LEU A 92 2.34 -4.19 -4.20
CA LEU A 92 1.51 -4.34 -3.01
C LEU A 92 1.39 -5.82 -2.60
N GLY A 93 1.19 -6.73 -3.54
CA GLY A 93 1.18 -8.17 -3.27
C GLY A 93 2.48 -8.63 -2.59
N LYS A 94 3.63 -8.27 -3.18
CA LYS A 94 4.95 -8.55 -2.59
C LYS A 94 5.13 -7.93 -1.21
N ALA A 95 4.56 -6.76 -0.96
CA ALA A 95 4.63 -6.11 0.35
C ALA A 95 3.85 -6.90 1.42
N LEU A 96 2.70 -7.48 1.07
CA LEU A 96 1.88 -8.30 1.96
C LEU A 96 2.49 -9.67 2.25
N ASP A 97 3.31 -10.19 1.33
CA ASP A 97 4.02 -11.47 1.51
C ASP A 97 5.31 -11.35 2.35
N LYS A 98 5.75 -10.13 2.70
CA LYS A 98 6.99 -9.94 3.46
C LYS A 98 6.92 -10.56 4.85
N LYS A 99 8.05 -11.11 5.29
CA LYS A 99 8.26 -11.63 6.64
C LYS A 99 9.54 -11.05 7.22
N VAL A 100 9.66 -11.06 8.54
CA VAL A 100 10.89 -10.71 9.25
C VAL A 100 11.99 -11.67 8.79
N LYS A 101 13.14 -11.12 8.41
CA LYS A 101 14.31 -11.93 8.08
C LYS A 101 14.80 -12.59 9.36
N GLN A 102 14.74 -13.91 9.42
CA GLN A 102 15.49 -14.66 10.43
C GLN A 102 16.98 -14.46 10.10
N ARG A 103 17.75 -14.04 11.10
CA ARG A 103 19.20 -13.87 11.00
C ARG A 103 19.89 -15.17 11.33
#